data_AF-A0A9X4RK99-F1
#
_entry.id   AF-A0A9X4RK99-F1
#
_cell.length_a   1.000
_cell.length_b   1.000
_cell.length_c   1.000
_cell.angle_alpha   90.00
_cell.angle_beta   90.00
_cell.angle_gamma   90.00
#
_symmetry.space_group_name_H-M   'P 1'
#
loop_
_entity.id
_entity.type
_entity.pdbx_description
1 polymer ?
#
loop_
_entity_poly.entity_id
_entity_poly.type
_entity_poly.pdbx_seq_one_letter_code
_entity_poly.pdbx_strand_id
1 'polypeptide(L)' 'MLPSGIKILPIDIAHLPTLQNLPFHHRDPFDRLLIAQAKSETLNLVSEDHIFCQYQVNVFGQK' A
#
# COMPACT_ATOMS: atom_id res chain seq x y z
N MET A 1 -17.04 9.79 -1.32
CA MET A 1 -17.37 8.36 -1.09
C MET A 1 -18.25 7.93 -2.23
N LEU A 2 -17.95 6.80 -2.87
CA LEU A 2 -18.74 6.24 -3.96
C LEU A 2 -20.04 5.62 -3.42
N PRO A 3 -21.10 5.47 -4.24
CA PRO A 3 -22.34 4.81 -3.82
C PRO A 3 -22.14 3.38 -3.30
N SER A 4 -21.05 2.71 -3.71
CA SER A 4 -20.63 1.39 -3.21
C SER A 4 -20.10 1.39 -1.78
N GLY A 5 -19.98 2.55 -1.13
CA GLY A 5 -19.33 2.68 0.18
C GLY A 5 -17.80 2.78 0.11
N ILE A 6 -17.22 2.79 -1.10
CA ILE A 6 -15.77 2.90 -1.29
C ILE A 6 -15.33 4.35 -1.19
N LYS A 7 -14.33 4.63 -0.36
CA LYS A 7 -13.65 5.93 -0.29
C LYS A 7 -12.38 5.87 -1.13
N ILE A 8 -12.27 6.74 -2.13
CA ILE A 8 -11.02 6.96 -2.86
C ILE A 8 -10.09 7.78 -1.97
N LEU A 9 -8.88 7.28 -1.74
CA LEU A 9 -7.84 7.98 -1.00
C LEU A 9 -6.88 8.63 -2.00
N PRO A 10 -6.65 9.95 -1.91
CA PRO A 10 -5.64 10.60 -2.74
C PRO A 10 -4.24 10.19 -2.30
N ILE A 11 -3.28 10.23 -3.23
CA ILE A 11 -1.87 10.17 -2.90
C ILE A 11 -1.44 11.56 -2.42
N ASP A 12 -0.78 11.61 -1.26
CA ASP A 12 -0.26 12.83 -0.67
C ASP A 12 1.28 12.80 -0.62
N ILE A 13 1.91 13.99 -0.59
CA ILE A 13 3.35 14.17 -0.40
C ILE A 13 3.81 13.52 0.91
N ALA A 14 2.94 13.44 1.92
CA ALA A 14 3.19 12.74 3.17
C ALA A 14 3.56 11.25 3.00
N HIS A 15 3.25 10.62 1.86
CA HIS A 15 3.60 9.23 1.59
C HIS A 15 5.03 9.05 1.06
N LEU A 16 5.65 10.12 0.55
CA LEU A 16 6.96 10.05 -0.10
C LEU A 16 8.12 9.64 0.83
N PRO A 17 8.21 10.11 2.09
CA PRO A 17 9.25 9.65 3.00
C PRO A 17 9.19 8.14 3.24
N THR A 18 7.99 7.58 3.36
CA THR A 18 7.79 6.14 3.49
C THR A 18 8.20 5.41 2.22
N LEU A 19 7.77 5.91 1.05
CA LEU A 19 8.11 5.35 -0.26
C LEU A 19 9.64 5.30 -0.49
N GLN A 20 10.34 6.38 -0.16
CA GLN A 20 11.79 6.50 -0.31
C GLN A 20 12.53 5.45 0.52
N ASN A 21 12.01 5.12 1.71
CA ASN A 21 12.61 4.16 2.63
C ASN A 21 12.15 2.71 2.40
N LEU A 22 11.23 2.45 1.45
CA LEU A 22 10.78 1.09 1.18
C LEU A 22 11.91 0.24 0.59
N PRO A 23 12.17 -0.95 1.15
CA PRO A 23 13.14 -1.88 0.57
C PRO A 23 12.72 -2.30 -0.85
N PHE A 24 13.70 -2.63 -1.68
CA PHE A 24 13.45 -2.93 -3.08
C PHE A 24 13.12 -4.41 -3.29
N HIS A 25 11.88 -4.80 -2.93
CA HIS A 25 11.34 -6.15 -3.12
C HIS A 25 10.43 -6.26 -4.35
N HIS A 26 9.74 -5.18 -4.70
CA HIS A 26 8.83 -5.07 -5.82
C HIS A 26 9.29 -4.02 -6.84
N ARG A 27 9.07 -4.27 -8.13
CA ARG A 27 9.51 -3.36 -9.21
C ARG A 27 8.44 -2.37 -9.66
N ASP A 28 7.17 -2.69 -9.47
CA ASP A 28 6.08 -1.81 -9.90
C ASP A 28 6.04 -0.54 -9.03
N PRO A 29 6.19 0.66 -9.62
CA PRO A 29 6.19 1.91 -8.87
C PRO A 29 4.83 2.21 -8.21
N PHE A 30 3.72 1.76 -8.77
CA PHE A 30 2.39 1.98 -8.21
C PHE A 30 2.11 1.08 -7.02
N ASP A 31 2.55 -0.18 -7.05
CA ASP A 31 2.43 -1.05 -5.88
C ASP A 31 3.29 -0.56 -4.72
N ARG A 32 4.49 -0.08 -5.01
CA ARG A 32 5.33 0.57 -3.99
C ARG A 32 4.65 1.80 -3.40
N LEU A 33 3.93 2.58 -4.23
CA LEU A 33 3.16 3.73 -3.77
C LEU A 33 1.97 3.31 -2.90
N LEU A 34 1.25 2.24 -3.27
CA LEU A 34 0.15 1.68 -2.46
C LEU A 34 0.65 1.20 -1.10
N ILE A 35 1.78 0.50 -1.06
CA ILE A 35 2.43 0.07 0.18
C ILE A 35 2.83 1.28 1.03
N ALA A 36 3.42 2.30 0.41
CA ALA A 36 3.83 3.51 1.12
C ALA A 36 2.65 4.27 1.71
N GLN A 37 1.55 4.40 0.97
CA GLN A 37 0.31 4.97 1.46
C GLN A 37 -0.25 4.16 2.63
N ALA A 38 -0.38 2.84 2.49
CA ALA A 38 -0.91 1.97 3.52
C ALA A 38 -0.09 2.04 4.82
N LYS A 39 1.25 2.06 4.72
CA LYS A 39 2.12 2.21 5.89
C LYS A 39 2.00 3.60 6.53
N SER A 40 1.91 4.67 5.73
CA SER A 40 1.83 6.05 6.23
C SER A 40 0.50 6.33 6.91
N GLU A 41 -0.59 5.75 6.40
CA GLU A 41 -1.96 5.93 6.92
C GLU A 41 -2.37 4.83 7.93
N THR A 42 -1.47 3.88 8.27
CA THR A 42 -1.75 2.72 9.14
C THR A 42 -2.96 1.89 8.66
N LEU A 43 -2.99 1.60 7.36
CA LEU A 43 -4.03 0.81 6.70
C LEU A 43 -3.56 -0.63 6.45
N ASN A 44 -4.54 -1.52 6.32
CA ASN A 44 -4.30 -2.89 5.85
C ASN A 44 -4.51 -2.95 4.33
N LEU A 45 -3.76 -3.81 3.65
CA LEU A 45 -3.93 -4.08 2.21
C LEU A 45 -4.77 -5.33 1.99
N VAL A 46 -5.48 -5.38 0.87
CA VAL A 46 -6.13 -6.59 0.35
C VAL A 46 -5.48 -6.88 -0.98
N SER A 47 -4.80 -8.02 -1.09
CA SER A 47 -4.07 -8.39 -2.31
C SER A 47 -3.83 -9.90 -2.37
N GLU A 48 -3.87 -10.47 -3.57
CA GLU A 48 -3.41 -11.84 -3.84
C GLU A 48 -1.89 -11.89 -4.09
N ASP A 49 -1.21 -10.74 -4.19
CA ASP A 49 0.25 -10.69 -4.36
C ASP A 49 0.97 -10.88 -3.02
N HIS A 50 1.67 -12.01 -2.91
CA HIS A 50 2.46 -12.37 -1.74
C HIS A 50 3.68 -11.49 -1.48
N ILE A 51 4.18 -10.76 -2.49
CA ILE A 51 5.34 -9.87 -2.32
C ILE A 51 5.04 -8.77 -1.30
N PHE A 52 3.78 -8.37 -1.14
CA PHE A 52 3.37 -7.31 -0.21
C PHE A 52 3.70 -7.66 1.25
N CYS A 53 3.76 -8.95 1.61
CA CYS A 53 4.13 -9.40 2.95
C CYS A 53 5.58 -9.08 3.33
N GLN A 54 6.47 -8.89 2.34
CA GLN A 54 7.86 -8.50 2.58
C GLN A 54 7.99 -7.06 3.10
N TYR A 55 6.92 -6.28 3.03
CA TYR A 55 6.91 -4.87 3.41
C TYR A 55 6.45 -4.59 4.84
N GLN A 56 6.21 -5.62 5.67
CA GLN A 56 5.73 -5.47 7.05
C GLN A 56 4.47 -4.58 7.11
N VAL A 57 3.51 -4.90 6.24
CA VAL A 57 2.16 -4.34 6.24
C VAL A 57 1.20 -5.52 6.38
N ASN A 58 0.07 -5.31 7.05
CA ASN A 58 -0.94 -6.35 7.16
C ASN A 58 -1.62 -6.53 5.79
N VAL A 59 -1.60 -7.76 5.29
CA VAL A 59 -2.22 -8.12 4.01
C VAL A 59 -3.29 -9.18 4.24
N PHE A 60 -4.48 -8.95 3.70
CA PHE A 60 -5.56 -9.94 3.63
C PHE A 60 -5.71 -10.48 2.21
N GLY A 61 -6.30 -11.67 2.09
CA GLY A 61 -6.64 -12.26 0.78
C GLY A 61 -5.55 -13.14 0.18
N GLN A 62 -4.48 -13.44 0.93
CA GLN A 62 -3.48 -14.41 0.50
C GLN A 62 -3.91 -15.81 0.97
N LYS A 63 -4.15 -16.71 0.02
CA LYS A 63 -4.38 -18.14 0.31
C LYS A 63 -3.08 -18.91 0.51
#